data_AF-A0A328YIY2-F1
#
_entry.id   AF-A0A328YIY2-F1
#
_cell.length_a   1.000
_cell.length_b   1.000
_cell.length_c   1.000
_cell.angle_alpha   90.00
_cell.angle_beta   90.00
_cell.angle_gamma   90.00
#
_symmetry.space_group_name_H-M   'P 1'
#
loop_
_entity.id
_entity.type
_entity.pdbx_description
1 polymer ?
#
loop_
_entity_poly.entity_id
_entity_poly.type
_entity_poly.pdbx_seq_one_letter_code
_entity_poly.pdbx_strand_id
1 'polypeptide(L)' 'MQPQELKSIMGSGLLSFPLTDFDAQGDFNARGYAERLE' A
#
# COMPACT_ATOMS: atom_id res chain seq x y z
N MET A 1 2.05 16.95 -3.80
CA MET A 1 2.41 16.22 -5.03
C MET A 1 1.53 16.73 -6.14
N GLN A 2 2.13 17.30 -7.18
CA GLN A 2 1.44 17.66 -8.41
C GLN A 2 1.32 16.40 -9.30
N PRO A 3 0.29 16.30 -10.16
CA PRO A 3 0.07 15.13 -11.03
C PRO A 3 1.31 14.75 -11.88
N GLN A 4 2.10 15.75 -12.27
CA GLN A 4 3.31 15.56 -13.06
C GLN A 4 4.43 14.84 -12.30
N GLU A 5 4.56 15.10 -11.00
CA GLU A 5 5.53 14.43 -10.13
C GLU A 5 5.14 12.95 -9.93
N LEU A 6 3.83 12.68 -9.77
CA LEU A 6 3.31 11.33 -9.63
C LEU A 6 3.62 10.45 -10.86
N LYS A 7 3.46 11.01 -12.06
CA LYS A 7 3.78 10.32 -13.33
C LYS A 7 5.25 9.91 -13.39
N SER A 8 6.16 10.76 -12.90
CA SER A 8 7.58 10.45 -12.88
C SER A 8 7.90 9.29 -11.93
N ILE A 9 7.30 9.29 -10.73
CA ILE A 9 7.49 8.25 -9.70
C ILE A 9 6.94 6.90 -10.17
N MET A 10 5.77 6.90 -10.83
CA MET A 10 5.16 5.66 -11.35
C MET A 10 5.99 4.99 -12.45
N GLY A 11 6.83 5.75 -13.17
CA GLY A 11 7.70 5.22 -14.22
C GLY A 11 9.09 4.81 -13.74
N SER A 12 9.49 5.19 -12.52
CA SER A 12 10.86 5.01 -12.02
C SER A 12 11.08 3.69 -11.25
N GLY A 13 10.06 2.84 -11.09
CA GLY A 13 10.20 1.61 -10.32
C GLY A 13 8.99 0.67 -10.36
N LEU A 14 9.07 -0.40 -9.58
CA LEU A 14 7.96 -1.35 -9.41
C LEU A 14 6.93 -0.76 -8.43
N LEU A 15 5.65 -0.80 -8.82
CA LEU A 15 4.57 -0.36 -7.95
C LEU A 15 4.20 -1.49 -6.97
N SER A 16 4.23 -1.20 -5.67
CA SER A 16 3.76 -2.12 -4.64
C SER A 16 2.27 -1.91 -4.38
N PHE A 17 1.52 -3.01 -4.33
CA PHE A 17 0.09 -3.04 -4.02
C PHE A 17 -0.14 -4.04 -2.87
N PRO A 18 0.03 -3.62 -1.61
CA PRO A 18 -0.12 -4.50 -0.46
C PRO A 18 -1.58 -4.93 -0.29
N LEU A 19 -1.77 -6.15 0.23
CA LEU A 19 -3.09 -6.65 0.59
C LEU A 19 -3.56 -5.96 1.88
N THR A 20 -4.86 -5.68 1.97
CA THR A 20 -5.49 -5.23 3.22
C THR A 20 -5.77 -6.44 4.11
N ASP A 21 -5.16 -6.50 5.29
CA ASP A 21 -5.41 -7.58 6.25
C ASP A 21 -6.67 -7.29 7.07
N PHE A 22 -7.49 -8.34 7.24
CA PHE A 22 -8.69 -8.35 8.09
C PHE A 22 -8.57 -9.49 9.09
N ASP A 23 -9.14 -9.32 10.28
CA ASP A 23 -9.19 -10.36 11.30
C ASP A 23 -10.34 -11.37 11.05
N ALA A 24 -10.50 -12.34 11.96
CA ALA A 24 -11.53 -13.38 11.84
C ALA A 24 -12.97 -12.85 11.93
N GLN A 25 -13.17 -11.63 12.46
CA GLN A 25 -14.46 -10.96 12.52
C GLN A 25 -14.70 -10.06 11.30
N GLY A 26 -13.70 -9.92 10.43
CA GLY A 26 -13.75 -9.04 9.26
C GLY A 26 -13.37 -7.60 9.58
N ASP A 27 -12.85 -7.33 10.78
CA ASP A 27 -12.38 -6.00 11.16
C ASP A 27 -10.98 -5.75 10.59
N PHE A 28 -10.70 -4.49 10.23
CA PHE A 28 -9.41 -4.11 9.68
C PHE A 28 -8.27 -4.38 10.68
N ASN A 29 -7.29 -5.18 10.26
CA ASN A 29 -6.11 -5.51 11.07
C ASN A 29 -4.94 -4.59 10.71
N ALA A 30 -4.84 -3.46 11.42
CA ALA A 30 -3.79 -2.46 11.21
C ALA A 30 -2.36 -3.01 11.43
N ARG A 31 -2.17 -3.96 12.36
CA ARG A 31 -0.86 -4.57 12.63
C ARG A 31 -0.40 -5.42 11.45
N GLY A 32 -1.26 -6.33 10.98
CA GLY A 32 -0.95 -7.18 9.83
C GLY A 32 -0.69 -6.36 8.57
N TYR A 33 -1.51 -5.32 8.33
CA TYR A 33 -1.30 -4.42 7.21
C TYR A 33 0.04 -3.69 7.29
N ALA A 34 0.44 -3.20 8.47
CA ALA A 34 1.73 -2.53 8.67
C ALA A 34 2.92 -3.45 8.41
N GLU A 35 2.86 -4.71 8.85
CA GLU A 35 3.90 -5.71 8.60
C GLU A 35 4.10 -6.01 7.10
N ARG A 36 3.10 -5.75 6.24
CA ARG A 36 3.24 -5.89 4.77
C ARG A 36 3.82 -4.67 4.06
N LEU A 37 3.88 -3.54 4.76
CA LEU A 37 4.45 -2.31 4.21
C LEU A 37 5.96 -2.22 4.41
N GLU A 38 6.53 -3.05 5.29
CA GLU A 38 7.98 -3.24 5.47
C GLU A 38 8.61 -4.08 4.36
#